data_AF-A0A4R1WKX4-F1
#
_entry.id   AF-A0A4R1WKX4-F1
#
_cell.length_a   1.000
_cell.length_b   1.000
_cell.length_c   1.000
_cell.angle_alpha   90.00
_cell.angle_beta   90.00
_cell.angle_gamma   90.00
#
_symmetry.space_group_name_H-M   'P 1'
#
loop_
_entity.id
_entity.type
_entity.pdbx_description
1 polymer ?
#
loop_
_entity_poly.entity_id
_entity_poly.type
_entity_poly.pdbx_seq_one_letter_code
_entity_poly.pdbx_strand_id
1 'polypeptide(L)'
;MRISHEAIYQALYIQGRGALRRELSACLRSGRALRLPRERARNRGKSFLTDALMISDRPSEIGERAVPGHWEGDLILGLGSSAIGTLVERTTRFTMLLHLPRMEGHGKETTVKNGAAFAGHGAEAVRDAIAETIMQLPAHLRQSLTWDQGAEMAQHAQLRIDTGLDIYFCDPQSPWQRGSNENTNGLLRQYFPKGTDLSRHGADELRAVAHALNSRPRKTLSWRTPAEALDGLLKSDMIDGVAATG
;
A
#
# COMPACT_ATOMS: atom_id res chain seq x y z
N MET A 1 -34.96 0.56 12.80
CA MET A 1 -34.49 -0.09 11.56
C MET A 1 -33.05 0.31 11.30
N ARG A 2 -32.09 -0.63 11.29
CA ARG A 2 -30.68 -0.35 10.96
C ARG A 2 -30.42 -0.81 9.53
N ILE A 3 -30.15 0.14 8.64
CA ILE A 3 -29.75 -0.17 7.25
C ILE A 3 -28.25 -0.42 7.26
N SER A 4 -27.81 -1.60 6.82
CA SER A 4 -26.38 -1.90 6.67
C SER A 4 -25.85 -1.36 5.35
N HIS A 5 -24.54 -1.13 5.26
CA HIS A 5 -23.88 -0.77 4.00
C HIS A 5 -24.18 -1.81 2.90
N GLU A 6 -24.27 -3.08 3.27
CA GLU A 6 -24.62 -4.17 2.36
C GLU A 6 -26.03 -4.00 1.78
N ALA A 7 -27.01 -3.61 2.59
CA ALA A 7 -28.37 -3.33 2.11
C ALA A 7 -28.40 -2.14 1.14
N ILE A 8 -27.59 -1.10 1.37
CA ILE A 8 -27.44 0.05 0.45
C ILE A 8 -26.84 -0.41 -0.88
N TYR A 9 -25.75 -1.18 -0.85
CA TYR A 9 -25.12 -1.70 -2.07
C TYR A 9 -26.05 -2.65 -2.82
N GLN A 10 -26.76 -3.54 -2.13
CA GLN A 10 -27.74 -4.43 -2.76
C GLN A 10 -28.88 -3.64 -3.40
N ALA A 11 -29.41 -2.60 -2.76
CA ALA A 11 -30.41 -1.73 -3.36
C ALA A 11 -29.91 -1.09 -4.66
N LEU A 12 -28.67 -0.58 -4.68
CA LEU A 12 -28.05 -0.01 -5.89
C LEU A 12 -27.86 -1.05 -7.02
N TYR A 13 -27.41 -2.28 -6.70
CA TYR A 13 -27.13 -3.32 -7.70
C TYR A 13 -28.39 -4.06 -8.18
N ILE A 14 -29.39 -4.24 -7.32
CA ILE A 14 -30.64 -4.98 -7.63
C ILE A 14 -31.61 -4.09 -8.42
N GLN A 15 -31.75 -2.81 -8.06
CA GLN A 15 -32.65 -1.89 -8.77
C GLN A 15 -32.13 -1.44 -10.14
N GLY A 16 -30.90 -1.79 -10.52
CA GLY A 16 -30.41 -1.69 -11.90
C GLY A 16 -31.19 -2.55 -12.91
N ARG A 17 -32.10 -3.42 -12.44
CA ARG A 17 -33.08 -4.15 -13.27
C ARG A 17 -34.48 -3.52 -13.32
N GLY A 18 -34.76 -2.41 -12.63
CA GLY A 18 -36.12 -1.86 -12.66
C GLY A 18 -36.43 -0.46 -12.09
N ALA A 19 -35.52 0.28 -11.44
CA ALA A 19 -35.90 1.61 -10.91
C ALA A 19 -34.78 2.63 -10.65
N LEU A 20 -33.52 2.23 -10.49
CA LEU A 20 -32.43 3.19 -10.25
C LEU A 20 -31.62 3.42 -11.54
N ARG A 21 -31.49 4.69 -11.97
CA ARG A 21 -30.81 5.03 -13.23
C ARG A 21 -29.36 4.54 -13.21
N ARG A 22 -28.94 3.91 -14.32
CA ARG A 22 -27.56 3.45 -14.60
C ARG A 22 -26.50 4.53 -14.32
N GLU A 23 -26.89 5.80 -14.44
CA GLU A 23 -26.13 7.00 -14.11
C GLU A 23 -25.57 7.01 -12.68
N LEU A 24 -26.28 6.46 -11.69
CA LEU A 24 -25.83 6.46 -10.29
C LEU A 24 -24.67 5.50 -10.02
N SER A 25 -24.50 4.47 -10.87
CA SER A 25 -23.32 3.61 -10.81
C SER A 25 -22.03 4.37 -11.18
N ALA A 26 -22.13 5.44 -11.97
CA ALA A 26 -20.99 6.31 -12.29
C ALA A 26 -20.54 7.16 -11.08
N CYS A 27 -21.43 7.38 -10.11
CA CYS A 27 -21.10 8.06 -8.85
C CYS A 27 -20.40 7.14 -7.84
N LEU A 28 -20.44 5.81 -8.04
CA LEU A 28 -19.70 4.88 -7.19
C LEU A 28 -18.21 5.02 -7.47
N ARG A 29 -17.41 5.08 -6.40
CA ARG A 29 -15.94 5.13 -6.51
C ARG A 29 -15.36 3.97 -7.34
N SER A 30 -15.99 2.80 -7.28
CA SER A 30 -15.55 1.63 -8.05
C SER A 30 -16.01 1.64 -9.51
N GLY A 31 -16.98 2.50 -9.87
CA GLY A 31 -17.63 2.54 -11.18
C GLY A 31 -18.36 1.25 -11.57
N ARG A 32 -18.48 0.28 -10.65
CA ARG A 32 -19.04 -1.04 -10.96
C ARG A 32 -20.56 -0.94 -11.06
N ALA A 33 -21.09 -1.40 -12.19
CA ALA A 33 -22.53 -1.57 -12.39
C ALA A 33 -23.06 -2.92 -11.83
N LEU A 34 -22.16 -3.87 -11.55
CA LEU A 34 -22.50 -5.19 -11.02
C LEU A 34 -21.59 -5.55 -9.85
N ARG A 35 -22.15 -6.22 -8.85
CA ARG A 35 -21.38 -6.82 -7.76
C ARG A 35 -20.57 -8.00 -8.30
N LEU A 36 -19.27 -8.03 -7.99
CA LEU A 36 -18.47 -9.23 -8.23
C LEU A 36 -18.72 -10.25 -7.11
N PRO A 37 -19.00 -11.52 -7.43
CA PRO A 37 -19.00 -12.57 -6.43
C PRO A 37 -17.61 -12.67 -5.80
N ARG A 38 -17.56 -13.05 -4.53
CA ARG A 38 -16.29 -13.31 -3.84
C ARG A 38 -15.59 -14.45 -4.58
N GLU A 39 -14.45 -14.15 -5.19
CA GLU A 39 -13.65 -15.14 -5.89
C GLU A 39 -13.20 -16.20 -4.87
N ARG A 40 -13.35 -17.49 -5.19
CA ARG A 40 -12.83 -18.55 -4.33
C ARG A 40 -11.33 -18.41 -4.26
N ALA A 41 -10.76 -18.48 -3.06
CA ALA A 41 -9.32 -18.44 -2.86
C ALA A 41 -8.68 -19.53 -3.75
N ARG A 42 -7.93 -19.10 -4.77
CA ARG A 42 -7.11 -20.03 -5.56
C ARG A 42 -5.84 -20.26 -4.76
N ASN A 43 -5.55 -21.53 -4.46
CA ASN A 43 -4.26 -21.95 -3.92
C ASN A 43 -3.17 -21.69 -4.98
N ARG A 44 -2.63 -20.47 -5.01
CA ARG A 44 -1.35 -20.21 -5.66
C ARG A 44 -0.28 -20.64 -4.68
N GLY A 45 0.29 -21.81 -4.91
CA GLY A 45 1.49 -22.22 -4.21
C GLY A 45 2.62 -21.25 -4.55
N LYS A 46 3.29 -20.74 -3.50
CA LYS A 46 4.73 -20.79 -3.25
C LYS A 46 5.05 -19.85 -2.07
N SER A 47 5.45 -20.40 -0.92
CA SER A 47 6.16 -19.63 0.10
C SER A 47 7.63 -19.59 -0.30
N PHE A 48 8.15 -18.41 -0.61
CA PHE A 48 9.59 -18.20 -0.86
C PHE A 48 10.33 -17.60 0.33
N LEU A 49 9.57 -17.17 1.35
CA LEU A 49 10.12 -16.52 2.53
C LEU A 49 10.54 -17.58 3.54
N THR A 50 11.83 -17.87 3.56
CA THR A 50 12.48 -18.60 4.66
C THR A 50 12.91 -17.58 5.72
N ASP A 51 12.74 -17.90 7.00
CA ASP A 51 13.21 -17.08 8.13
C ASP A 51 12.58 -15.67 8.22
N ALA A 52 11.27 -15.61 8.00
CA ALA A 52 10.48 -14.38 8.00
C ALA A 52 9.63 -14.25 9.28
N LEU A 53 9.64 -13.06 9.89
CA LEU A 53 8.71 -12.74 10.99
C LEU A 53 7.29 -12.64 10.45
N MET A 54 6.36 -13.35 11.08
CA MET A 54 4.96 -13.32 10.67
C MET A 54 4.23 -12.18 11.40
N ILE A 55 3.09 -11.78 10.87
CA ILE A 55 2.24 -10.75 11.48
C ILE A 55 1.78 -11.13 12.89
N SER A 56 1.69 -12.43 13.20
CA SER A 56 1.43 -12.95 14.54
C SER A 56 2.50 -12.56 15.56
N ASP A 57 3.74 -12.32 15.09
CA ASP A 57 4.89 -12.04 15.94
C ASP A 57 5.05 -10.53 16.21
N ARG A 58 4.10 -9.71 15.74
CA ARG A 58 4.15 -8.26 15.94
C ARG A 58 3.79 -7.89 17.37
N PRO A 59 4.50 -6.91 17.95
CA PRO A 59 4.02 -6.17 19.10
C PRO A 59 2.59 -5.64 18.88
N SER A 60 1.75 -5.69 19.92
CA SER A 60 0.34 -5.30 19.83
C SER A 60 0.15 -3.81 19.49
N GLU A 61 1.09 -2.95 19.92
CA GLU A 61 1.13 -1.51 19.64
C GLU A 61 1.07 -1.19 18.12
N ILE A 62 1.63 -2.06 17.28
CA ILE A 62 1.56 -1.93 15.81
C ILE A 62 0.10 -2.10 15.34
N GLY A 63 -0.62 -3.05 15.94
CA GLY A 63 -2.03 -3.31 15.70
C GLY A 63 -2.92 -2.13 16.11
N GLU A 64 -2.60 -1.52 17.25
CA GLU A 64 -3.33 -0.41 17.86
C GLU A 64 -3.10 0.93 17.15
N ARG A 65 -2.03 1.04 16.35
CA ARG A 65 -1.72 2.27 15.58
C ARG A 65 -1.44 3.46 16.49
N ALA A 66 -0.86 3.17 17.66
CA ALA A 66 -0.56 4.17 18.68
C ALA A 66 0.78 4.87 18.41
N VAL A 67 1.75 4.14 17.87
CA VAL A 67 3.11 4.62 17.63
C VAL A 67 3.33 4.83 16.12
N PRO A 68 3.90 5.97 15.69
CA PRO A 68 4.23 6.17 14.28
C PRO A 68 5.44 5.35 13.84
N GLY A 69 5.63 5.25 12.51
CA GLY A 69 6.80 4.61 11.94
C GLY A 69 6.62 3.13 11.61
N HIS A 70 5.40 2.62 11.76
CA HIS A 70 5.00 1.31 11.25
C HIS A 70 4.28 1.47 9.93
N TRP A 71 4.76 0.80 8.89
CA TRP A 71 4.28 0.96 7.52
C TRP A 71 3.59 -0.31 7.03
N GLU A 72 2.54 -0.15 6.24
CA GLU A 72 2.00 -1.21 5.39
C GLU A 72 2.44 -0.98 3.94
N GLY A 73 2.86 -2.06 3.30
CA GLY A 73 3.36 -2.06 1.94
C GLY A 73 2.52 -2.93 1.00
N ASP A 74 2.49 -2.55 -0.28
CA ASP A 74 1.83 -3.32 -1.35
C ASP A 74 2.29 -2.87 -2.74
N LEU A 75 2.03 -3.70 -3.76
CA LEU A 75 2.16 -3.32 -5.16
C LEU A 75 0.80 -3.07 -5.82
N ILE A 76 0.70 -1.96 -6.54
CA ILE A 76 -0.37 -1.72 -7.50
C ILE A 76 0.14 -2.14 -8.88
N LEU A 77 -0.44 -3.21 -9.42
CA LEU A 77 -0.09 -3.72 -10.76
C LEU A 77 -0.91 -3.06 -11.89
N GLY A 78 -0.28 -2.91 -13.05
CA GLY A 78 -0.84 -2.43 -14.32
C GLY A 78 -0.56 -3.36 -15.50
N LEU A 79 -0.75 -2.86 -16.72
CA LEU A 79 -0.50 -3.60 -17.96
C LEU A 79 0.99 -3.83 -18.21
N GLY A 80 1.31 -4.94 -18.88
CA GLY A 80 2.70 -5.30 -19.22
C GLY A 80 3.59 -5.35 -17.97
N SER A 81 3.04 -5.88 -16.88
CA SER A 81 3.70 -6.00 -15.57
C SER A 81 4.25 -4.69 -15.00
N SER A 82 3.77 -3.52 -15.45
CA SER A 82 4.13 -2.25 -14.79
C SER A 82 3.60 -2.24 -13.35
N ALA A 83 4.33 -1.64 -12.41
CA ALA A 83 3.87 -1.54 -11.03
C ALA A 83 4.21 -0.19 -10.40
N ILE A 84 3.50 0.14 -9.33
CA ILE A 84 3.82 1.22 -8.39
C ILE A 84 3.83 0.59 -7.00
N GLY A 85 4.91 0.79 -6.24
CA GLY A 85 4.94 0.39 -4.84
C GLY A 85 4.21 1.41 -3.97
N THR A 86 3.58 0.95 -2.91
CA THR A 86 2.79 1.79 -2.00
C THR A 86 3.24 1.55 -0.58
N LEU A 87 3.54 2.62 0.16
CA LEU A 87 3.83 2.58 1.60
C LEU A 87 2.83 3.47 2.32
N VAL A 88 2.13 2.94 3.32
CA VAL A 88 1.12 3.66 4.09
C VAL A 88 1.44 3.56 5.58
N GLU A 89 1.65 4.71 6.21
CA GLU A 89 1.95 4.79 7.63
C GLU A 89 0.70 4.47 8.48
N ARG A 90 0.87 3.57 9.46
CA ARG A 90 -0.23 2.95 10.19
C ARG A 90 -0.88 3.83 11.24
N THR A 91 -0.33 4.99 11.59
CA THR A 91 -0.95 5.91 12.55
C THR A 91 -1.66 7.06 11.84
N THR A 92 -0.93 7.76 10.97
CA THR A 92 -1.30 8.99 10.24
C THR A 92 -1.90 8.73 8.86
N ARG A 93 -1.81 7.52 8.31
CA ARG A 93 -2.17 7.19 6.91
C ARG A 93 -1.33 7.92 5.87
N PHE A 94 -0.18 8.49 6.25
CA PHE A 94 0.70 9.14 5.30
C PHE A 94 1.14 8.14 4.25
N THR A 95 0.96 8.50 2.98
CA THR A 95 1.18 7.60 1.84
C THR A 95 2.39 8.05 1.04
N MET A 96 3.30 7.13 0.76
CA MET A 96 4.40 7.32 -0.19
C MET A 96 4.26 6.33 -1.34
N LEU A 97 4.64 6.75 -2.54
CA LEU A 97 4.59 5.93 -3.74
C LEU A 97 6.00 5.69 -4.25
N LEU A 98 6.30 4.43 -4.53
CA LEU A 98 7.59 3.98 -5.04
C LEU A 98 7.52 3.90 -6.56
N HIS A 99 8.41 4.64 -7.22
CA HIS A 99 8.56 4.59 -8.67
C HIS A 99 9.38 3.36 -9.06
N LEU A 100 8.77 2.46 -9.83
CA LEU A 100 9.36 1.17 -10.23
C LEU A 100 9.48 1.11 -11.75
N PRO A 101 10.46 1.81 -12.35
CA PRO A 101 10.61 1.86 -13.79
C PRO A 101 11.01 0.49 -14.35
N ARG A 102 10.62 0.23 -15.60
CA ARG A 102 11.10 -0.95 -16.32
C ARG A 102 12.63 -0.87 -16.47
N MET A 103 13.29 -2.01 -16.28
CA MET A 103 14.73 -2.11 -16.48
C MET A 103 15.04 -2.29 -17.97
N GLU A 104 16.29 -2.00 -18.35
CA GLU A 104 16.78 -2.29 -19.69
C GLU A 104 16.58 -3.76 -20.03
N GLY A 105 16.19 -4.07 -21.28
CA GLY A 105 15.86 -5.44 -21.71
C GLY A 105 14.39 -5.84 -21.58
N HIS A 106 13.55 -5.08 -20.85
CA HIS A 106 12.12 -5.41 -20.73
C HIS A 106 11.40 -5.48 -22.09
N GLY A 107 10.84 -6.64 -22.42
CA GLY A 107 10.15 -6.88 -23.70
C GLY A 107 11.07 -7.07 -24.90
N LYS A 108 12.39 -6.99 -24.72
CA LYS A 108 13.42 -7.29 -25.73
C LYS A 108 14.10 -8.63 -25.45
N GLU A 109 14.39 -8.92 -24.20
CA GLU A 109 15.02 -10.16 -23.76
C GLU A 109 13.97 -11.23 -23.42
N THR A 110 14.30 -12.49 -23.71
CA THR A 110 13.45 -13.63 -23.38
C THR A 110 13.45 -13.85 -21.87
N THR A 111 12.27 -13.79 -21.24
CA THR A 111 12.15 -14.07 -19.80
C THR A 111 12.58 -15.49 -19.48
N VAL A 112 13.66 -15.63 -18.72
CA VAL A 112 14.13 -16.92 -18.20
C VAL A 112 13.47 -17.18 -16.84
N LYS A 113 13.07 -18.43 -16.59
CA LYS A 113 12.53 -18.85 -15.28
C LYS A 113 13.61 -18.63 -14.21
N ASN A 114 13.28 -17.88 -13.16
CA ASN A 114 14.20 -17.42 -12.10
C ASN A 114 15.31 -16.47 -12.58
N GLY A 115 15.18 -15.86 -13.77
CA GLY A 115 16.08 -14.81 -14.25
C GLY A 115 15.74 -13.43 -13.68
N ALA A 116 16.51 -12.42 -14.09
CA ALA A 116 16.32 -11.03 -13.68
C ALA A 116 14.90 -10.53 -14.02
N ALA A 117 14.31 -9.78 -13.09
CA ALA A 117 12.96 -9.25 -13.23
C ALA A 117 12.99 -7.86 -13.88
N PHE A 118 12.91 -7.82 -15.22
CA PHE A 118 12.99 -6.58 -15.99
C PHE A 118 11.76 -5.66 -15.87
N ALA A 119 10.66 -6.14 -15.29
CA ALA A 119 9.40 -5.40 -15.18
C ALA A 119 9.44 -4.24 -14.18
N GLY A 120 10.56 -4.03 -13.47
CA GLY A 120 10.74 -2.94 -12.52
C GLY A 120 10.26 -3.25 -11.10
N HIS A 121 9.43 -4.28 -10.92
CA HIS A 121 8.95 -4.73 -9.61
C HIS A 121 9.61 -6.03 -9.13
N GLY A 122 10.85 -6.27 -9.58
CA GLY A 122 11.71 -7.32 -9.06
C GLY A 122 12.09 -7.10 -7.60
N ALA A 123 12.56 -8.15 -6.92
CA ALA A 123 12.88 -8.05 -5.50
C ALA A 123 13.97 -7.02 -5.18
N GLU A 124 14.99 -6.91 -6.04
CA GLU A 124 16.05 -5.89 -5.91
C GLU A 124 15.50 -4.47 -6.11
N ALA A 125 14.77 -4.25 -7.21
CA ALA A 125 14.19 -2.93 -7.50
C ALA A 125 13.19 -2.47 -6.42
N VAL A 126 12.39 -3.39 -5.87
CA VAL A 126 11.47 -3.07 -4.76
C VAL A 126 12.23 -2.80 -3.47
N ARG A 127 13.24 -3.61 -3.13
CA ARG A 127 14.13 -3.34 -1.98
C ARG A 127 14.75 -1.95 -2.10
N ASP A 128 15.39 -1.65 -3.23
CA ASP A 128 16.13 -0.41 -3.43
C ASP A 128 15.19 0.80 -3.34
N ALA A 129 14.01 0.73 -3.97
CA ALA A 129 13.03 1.80 -3.89
C ALA A 129 12.47 2.01 -2.47
N ILE A 130 12.23 0.92 -1.72
CA ILE A 130 11.83 1.02 -0.31
C ILE A 130 12.95 1.65 0.51
N ALA A 131 14.19 1.18 0.37
CA ALA A 131 15.33 1.67 1.11
C ALA A 131 15.59 3.15 0.84
N GLU A 132 15.63 3.56 -0.43
CA GLU A 132 15.80 4.96 -0.84
C GLU A 132 14.72 5.86 -0.23
N THR A 133 13.47 5.41 -0.22
CA THR A 133 12.34 6.20 0.28
C THR A 133 12.33 6.26 1.81
N ILE A 134 12.45 5.11 2.48
CA ILE A 134 12.38 5.01 3.93
C ILE A 134 13.57 5.73 4.57
N MET A 135 14.77 5.63 4.02
CA MET A 135 15.98 6.24 4.59
C MET A 135 15.96 7.78 4.60
N GLN A 136 15.05 8.41 3.86
CA GLN A 136 14.81 9.86 3.94
C GLN A 136 14.04 10.27 5.21
N LEU A 137 13.46 9.31 5.93
CA LEU A 137 12.70 9.55 7.13
C LEU A 137 13.59 9.56 8.38
N PRO A 138 13.23 10.37 9.40
CA PRO A 138 13.81 10.27 10.73
C PRO A 138 13.76 8.84 11.28
N ALA A 139 14.76 8.45 12.08
CA ALA A 139 14.87 7.08 12.61
C ALA A 139 13.61 6.60 13.35
N HIS A 140 12.94 7.48 14.12
CA HIS A 140 11.72 7.12 14.83
C HIS A 140 10.55 6.76 13.90
N LEU A 141 10.55 7.22 12.64
CA LEU A 141 9.56 6.82 11.63
C LEU A 141 9.95 5.55 10.85
N ARG A 142 11.06 4.90 11.18
CA ARG A 142 11.57 3.71 10.49
C ARG A 142 11.53 2.47 11.40
N GLN A 143 10.38 2.18 11.98
CA GLN A 143 10.24 1.07 12.93
C GLN A 143 10.01 -0.27 12.24
N SER A 144 8.93 -0.39 11.45
CA SER A 144 8.60 -1.67 10.82
C SER A 144 7.86 -1.54 9.50
N LEU A 145 7.94 -2.59 8.69
CA LEU A 145 7.24 -2.73 7.43
C LEU A 145 6.45 -4.03 7.38
N THR A 146 5.19 -3.92 7.03
CA THR A 146 4.25 -5.02 6.82
C THR A 146 4.04 -5.26 5.33
N TRP A 147 4.30 -6.47 4.83
CA TRP A 147 4.00 -6.83 3.44
C TRP A 147 3.27 -8.17 3.35
N ASP A 148 2.75 -8.51 2.17
CA ASP A 148 2.37 -9.91 1.89
C ASP A 148 3.58 -10.75 1.48
N GLN A 149 3.34 -12.05 1.28
CA GLN A 149 4.40 -13.02 0.94
C GLN A 149 4.78 -13.03 -0.55
N GLY A 150 4.66 -11.88 -1.22
CA GLY A 150 5.00 -11.70 -2.62
C GLY A 150 6.48 -11.94 -2.92
N ALA A 151 6.78 -12.37 -4.15
CA ALA A 151 8.15 -12.65 -4.59
C ALA A 151 9.02 -11.39 -4.68
N GLU A 152 8.41 -10.21 -4.79
CA GLU A 152 9.08 -8.91 -4.68
C GLU A 152 9.72 -8.69 -3.31
N MET A 153 9.30 -9.42 -2.26
CA MET A 153 9.90 -9.35 -0.93
C MET A 153 10.96 -10.45 -0.69
N ALA A 154 11.45 -11.12 -1.72
CA ALA A 154 12.50 -12.13 -1.57
C ALA A 154 13.79 -11.56 -0.95
N GLN A 155 14.07 -10.27 -1.14
CA GLN A 155 15.23 -9.55 -0.60
C GLN A 155 14.99 -8.89 0.77
N HIS A 156 13.95 -9.30 1.50
CA HIS A 156 13.59 -8.68 2.79
C HIS A 156 14.71 -8.76 3.84
N ALA A 157 15.52 -9.82 3.88
CA ALA A 157 16.62 -9.93 4.82
C ALA A 157 17.65 -8.81 4.62
N GLN A 158 18.01 -8.53 3.35
CA GLN A 158 18.89 -7.42 3.00
C GLN A 158 18.22 -6.08 3.29
N LEU A 159 16.92 -5.92 2.96
CA LEU A 159 16.18 -4.70 3.26
C LEU A 159 16.22 -4.35 4.76
N ARG A 160 16.06 -5.35 5.63
CA ARG A 160 16.17 -5.19 7.09
C ARG A 160 17.55 -4.69 7.49
N ILE A 161 18.61 -5.27 6.92
CA ILE A 161 19.99 -4.87 7.20
C ILE A 161 20.24 -3.42 6.76
N ASP A 162 19.80 -3.05 5.55
CA ASP A 162 20.08 -1.74 4.96
C ASP A 162 19.31 -0.60 5.65
N THR A 163 18.10 -0.89 6.16
CA THR A 163 17.18 0.14 6.65
C THR A 163 16.98 0.13 8.17
N GLY A 164 17.27 -0.99 8.83
CA GLY A 164 16.94 -1.23 10.24
C GLY A 164 15.47 -1.56 10.50
N LEU A 165 14.63 -1.70 9.46
CA LEU A 165 13.20 -2.00 9.61
C LEU A 165 12.96 -3.44 10.08
N ASP A 166 12.09 -3.60 11.07
CA ASP A 166 11.47 -4.91 11.31
C ASP A 166 10.47 -5.23 10.20
N ILE A 167 10.73 -6.30 9.45
CA ILE A 167 9.85 -6.71 8.35
C ILE A 167 9.00 -7.89 8.78
N TYR A 168 7.69 -7.69 8.69
CA TYR A 168 6.68 -8.67 9.03
C TYR A 168 5.79 -9.03 7.85
N PHE A 169 5.42 -10.30 7.76
CA PHE A 169 4.61 -10.82 6.67
C PHE A 169 3.20 -11.20 7.09
N CYS A 170 2.22 -10.84 6.26
CA CYS A 170 0.85 -11.29 6.44
C CYS A 170 0.72 -12.79 6.16
N ASP A 171 -0.30 -13.39 6.77
CA ASP A 171 -0.67 -14.75 6.48
C ASP A 171 -1.11 -14.89 5.01
N PRO A 172 -0.82 -16.02 4.36
CA PRO A 172 -1.31 -16.28 3.01
C PRO A 172 -2.82 -16.10 2.95
N GLN A 173 -3.31 -15.51 1.86
CA GLN A 173 -4.75 -15.34 1.61
C GLN A 173 -5.48 -14.46 2.64
N SER A 174 -4.75 -13.63 3.39
CA SER A 174 -5.30 -12.76 4.44
C SER A 174 -5.19 -11.26 4.14
N PRO A 175 -5.77 -10.76 3.02
CA PRO A 175 -5.63 -9.35 2.63
C PRO A 175 -6.17 -8.36 3.67
N TRP A 176 -7.12 -8.77 4.53
CA TRP A 176 -7.67 -7.94 5.60
C TRP A 176 -6.62 -7.51 6.64
N GLN A 177 -5.49 -8.22 6.74
CA GLN A 177 -4.37 -7.86 7.60
C GLN A 177 -3.62 -6.60 7.13
N ARG A 178 -3.87 -6.15 5.88
CA ARG A 178 -3.35 -4.90 5.28
C ARG A 178 -4.49 -3.95 4.87
N GLY A 179 -5.50 -3.82 5.73
CA GLY A 179 -6.70 -3.03 5.43
C GLY A 179 -6.42 -1.55 5.12
N SER A 180 -5.30 -0.98 5.60
CA SER A 180 -4.92 0.40 5.29
C SER A 180 -4.43 0.51 3.85
N ASN A 181 -3.60 -0.42 3.39
CA ASN A 181 -3.19 -0.47 1.98
C ASN A 181 -4.35 -0.82 1.06
N GLU A 182 -5.25 -1.73 1.42
CA GLU A 182 -6.39 -2.07 0.54
C GLU A 182 -7.26 -0.82 0.26
N ASN A 183 -7.60 -0.06 1.31
CA ASN A 183 -8.36 1.17 1.15
C ASN A 183 -7.57 2.24 0.36
N THR A 184 -6.27 2.40 0.65
CA THR A 184 -5.43 3.41 -0.01
C THR A 184 -5.22 3.07 -1.49
N ASN A 185 -5.00 1.80 -1.82
CA ASN A 185 -4.92 1.31 -3.19
C ASN A 185 -6.23 1.54 -3.94
N GLY A 186 -7.38 1.37 -3.26
CA GLY A 186 -8.69 1.74 -3.81
C GLY A 186 -8.81 3.23 -4.17
N LEU A 187 -8.17 4.13 -3.41
CA LEU A 187 -8.12 5.56 -3.73
C LEU A 187 -7.16 5.85 -4.87
N LEU A 188 -5.98 5.23 -4.86
CA LEU A 188 -4.96 5.37 -5.89
C LEU A 188 -5.47 4.92 -7.27
N ARG A 189 -6.41 3.98 -7.34
CA ARG A 189 -7.05 3.57 -8.61
C ARG A 189 -7.87 4.67 -9.29
N GLN A 190 -8.18 5.77 -8.63
CA GLN A 190 -8.76 6.95 -9.29
C GLN A 190 -7.74 7.71 -10.14
N TYR A 191 -6.47 7.65 -9.74
CA TYR A 191 -5.33 8.24 -10.46
C TYR A 191 -4.68 7.23 -11.42
N PHE A 192 -4.66 5.96 -11.02
CA PHE A 192 -4.02 4.86 -11.73
C PHE A 192 -5.05 3.76 -12.06
N PRO A 193 -5.98 4.01 -13.02
CA PRO A 193 -7.04 3.06 -13.34
C PRO A 193 -6.51 1.66 -13.66
N LYS A 194 -7.27 0.63 -13.28
CA LYS A 194 -6.93 -0.76 -13.63
C LYS A 194 -6.88 -0.91 -15.15
N GLY A 195 -6.01 -1.79 -15.63
CA GLY A 195 -5.86 -2.04 -17.07
C GLY A 195 -5.17 -0.90 -17.82
N THR A 196 -4.37 -0.08 -17.13
CA THR A 196 -3.48 0.91 -17.76
C THR A 196 -2.03 0.54 -17.53
N ASP A 197 -1.14 0.97 -18.42
CA ASP A 197 0.31 0.86 -18.22
C ASP A 197 0.75 1.95 -17.22
N LEU A 198 1.31 1.53 -16.10
CA LEU A 198 1.74 2.43 -15.03
C LEU A 198 3.14 3.02 -15.27
N SER A 199 3.93 2.44 -16.18
CA SER A 199 5.28 2.92 -16.48
C SER A 199 5.33 4.30 -17.14
N ARG A 200 4.18 4.79 -17.62
CA ARG A 200 4.03 6.16 -18.14
C ARG A 200 4.07 7.24 -17.05
N HIS A 201 3.87 6.85 -15.79
CA HIS A 201 3.81 7.79 -14.67
C HIS A 201 5.20 7.89 -14.03
N GLY A 202 5.84 9.05 -14.20
CA GLY A 202 7.16 9.33 -13.63
C GLY A 202 7.13 9.64 -12.14
N ALA A 203 8.30 9.69 -11.51
CA ALA A 203 8.44 9.94 -10.07
C ALA A 203 7.79 11.26 -9.60
N ASP A 204 7.86 12.34 -10.39
CA ASP A 204 7.22 13.61 -10.07
C ASP A 204 5.69 13.50 -10.01
N GLU A 205 5.08 12.79 -10.96
CA GLU A 205 3.63 12.58 -10.99
C GLU A 205 3.19 11.73 -9.79
N LEU A 206 3.95 10.68 -9.45
CA LEU A 206 3.69 9.87 -8.26
C LEU A 206 3.77 10.72 -6.98
N ARG A 207 4.78 11.59 -6.86
CA ARG A 207 4.90 12.54 -5.73
C ARG A 207 3.71 13.49 -5.67
N ALA A 208 3.26 14.03 -6.80
CA ALA A 208 2.09 14.91 -6.86
C ALA A 208 0.80 14.18 -6.43
N VAL A 209 0.61 12.93 -6.86
CA VAL A 209 -0.54 12.10 -6.44
C VAL A 209 -0.48 11.79 -4.95
N ALA A 210 0.69 11.39 -4.43
CA ALA A 210 0.90 11.15 -3.00
C ALA A 210 0.60 12.42 -2.18
N HIS A 211 1.11 13.57 -2.61
CA HIS A 211 0.84 14.86 -1.97
C HIS A 211 -0.66 15.19 -1.96
N ALA A 212 -1.36 14.98 -3.08
CA ALA A 212 -2.80 15.18 -3.15
C ALA A 212 -3.57 14.23 -2.21
N LEU A 213 -3.09 13.01 -1.99
CA LEU A 213 -3.68 12.07 -1.01
C LEU A 213 -3.39 12.46 0.44
N ASN A 214 -2.19 12.96 0.71
CA ASN A 214 -1.72 13.37 2.03
C ASN A 214 -2.24 14.74 2.46
N SER A 215 -2.78 15.53 1.54
CA SER A 215 -3.43 16.83 1.80
C SER A 215 -4.95 16.72 1.90
N ARG A 216 -5.52 15.50 1.85
CA ARG A 216 -6.96 15.27 1.98
C ARG A 216 -7.36 15.03 3.44
N PRO A 217 -8.29 15.82 4.01
CA PRO A 217 -8.87 15.57 5.33
C PRO A 217 -9.40 14.15 5.48
N ARG A 218 -9.08 13.50 6.60
CA ARG A 218 -9.58 12.15 6.92
C ARG A 218 -10.42 12.18 8.18
N LYS A 219 -11.67 11.72 8.10
CA LYS A 219 -12.54 11.57 9.28
C LYS A 219 -11.90 10.71 10.38
N THR A 220 -11.10 9.71 10.02
CA THR A 220 -10.37 8.86 10.96
C THR A 220 -9.25 9.58 11.73
N LEU A 221 -8.85 10.76 11.26
CA LEU A 221 -7.84 11.63 11.86
C LEU A 221 -8.49 12.92 12.40
N SER A 222 -9.76 12.85 12.81
CA SER A 222 -10.53 14.02 13.25
C SER A 222 -10.50 15.18 12.25
N TRP A 223 -10.57 14.84 10.96
CA TRP A 223 -10.53 15.76 9.81
C TRP A 223 -9.20 16.47 9.55
N ARG A 224 -8.13 16.10 10.25
CA ARG A 224 -6.77 16.46 9.83
C ARG A 224 -6.38 15.72 8.55
N THR A 225 -5.46 16.31 7.79
CA THR A 225 -4.81 15.64 6.67
C THR A 225 -3.71 14.69 7.19
N PRO A 226 -3.35 13.62 6.44
CA PRO A 226 -2.22 12.77 6.81
C PRO A 226 -0.92 13.56 6.98
N ALA A 227 -0.68 14.58 6.16
CA ALA A 227 0.50 15.45 6.27
C ALA A 227 0.50 16.24 7.59
N GLU A 228 -0.63 16.87 7.95
CA GLU A 228 -0.77 17.57 9.23
C GLU A 228 -0.63 16.62 10.43
N ALA A 229 -1.17 15.40 10.33
CA ALA A 229 -1.05 14.40 11.38
C ALA A 229 0.40 13.98 11.59
N LEU A 230 1.14 13.72 10.51
CA LEU A 230 2.56 13.36 10.57
C LEU A 230 3.44 14.52 11.06
N ASP A 231 3.23 15.73 10.56
CA ASP A 231 3.95 16.93 11.03
C ASP A 231 3.77 17.17 12.54
N GLY A 232 2.57 16.91 13.06
CA GLY A 232 2.31 16.98 14.50
C GLY A 232 3.18 16.01 15.32
N LEU A 233 3.39 14.78 14.82
CA LEU A 233 4.21 13.77 15.48
C LEU A 233 5.71 14.10 15.39
N LEU A 234 6.15 14.59 14.23
CA LEU A 234 7.53 15.06 14.06
C LEU A 234 7.87 16.19 15.03
N LYS A 235 6.92 17.10 15.30
CA LYS A 235 7.10 18.21 16.23
C LYS A 235 7.06 17.79 17.70
N SER A 236 6.21 16.82 18.08
CA SER A 236 6.19 16.32 19.47
C SER A 236 7.49 15.62 19.83
N ASP A 237 8.02 14.78 18.93
CA ASP A 237 9.26 14.05 19.17
C ASP A 237 10.48 14.99 19.32
N MET A 238 10.48 16.12 18.59
CA MET A 238 11.51 17.16 18.76
C MET A 238 11.44 17.87 20.12
N ILE A 239 10.24 18.00 20.69
CA ILE A 239 10.05 18.65 21.99
C ILE A 239 10.47 17.70 23.13
N ASP A 240 10.09 16.42 23.03
CA ASP A 240 10.43 15.41 24.05
C ASP A 240 11.93 15.05 24.04
N GLY A 241 12.61 15.14 22.89
CA GLY A 241 14.06 14.93 22.78
C GLY A 241 14.94 16.06 23.35
N VAL A 242 14.37 17.24 23.62
CA VAL A 242 15.11 18.42 24.15
C VAL A 242 14.96 18.54 25.68
N ALA A 243 14.02 17.83 26.30
CA ALA A 243 13.76 17.89 27.73
C ALA A 243 14.38 16.71 28.50
N ALA A 244 15.69 16.75 28.74
CA ALA A 244 16.35 16.14 29.93
C ALA A 244 17.85 16.47 29.97
N THR A 245 18.19 17.67 30.42
CA THR A 245 19.47 17.94 31.10
C THR A 245 19.22 19.08 32.08
N GLY A 246 18.66 18.71 33.24
CA GLY A 246 18.52 19.54 34.43
C GLY A 246 19.02 18.76 35.62
#